data_AF-A0A3M1WW01-F1
#
_entry.id   AF-A0A3M1WW01-F1
#
_cell.length_a   1.000
_cell.length_b   1.000
_cell.length_c   1.000
_cell.angle_alpha   90.00
_cell.angle_beta   90.00
_cell.angle_gamma   90.00
#
_symmetry.space_group_name_H-M   'P 1'
#
loop_
_entity.id
_entity.type
_entity.pdbx_description
1 polymer ?
#
loop_
_entity_poly.entity_id
_entity_poly.type
_entity_poly.pdbx_seq_one_letter_code
_entity_poly.pdbx_strand_id
1 'polypeptide(L)'
;MKETVGNRKVAEILFLVADYLEILDENPFRVRAYRKAADVVLAHPTPVASLDEKDLLSLPGIGKDMAGKIREIAETGRLSHLEELKKKVPAGLLEMKKIPGLGPKKVALFYRHLGVDSVEKLRDALVEGKAAGLPG
;
A
#
# COMPACT_ATOMS: atom_id res chain seq x y z
N MET A 1 29.54 5.37 -5.33
CA MET A 1 28.35 5.15 -6.18
C MET A 1 27.15 5.14 -5.25
N LYS A 2 26.16 6.04 -5.40
CA LYS A 2 24.93 5.97 -4.61
C LYS A 2 24.12 4.80 -5.16
N GLU A 3 23.88 3.79 -4.34
CA GLU A 3 23.02 2.66 -4.69
C GLU A 3 21.58 3.17 -4.77
N THR A 4 21.11 3.48 -5.97
CA THR A 4 19.75 3.97 -6.20
C THR A 4 18.75 2.85 -6.02
N VAL A 5 17.63 3.16 -5.37
CA VAL A 5 16.57 2.21 -5.08
C VAL A 5 15.93 1.74 -6.39
N GLY A 6 15.89 0.42 -6.62
CA GLY A 6 15.33 -0.15 -7.84
C GLY A 6 13.80 -0.03 -7.93
N ASN A 7 13.27 -0.09 -9.15
CA ASN A 7 11.84 0.03 -9.46
C ASN A 7 10.96 -0.88 -8.61
N ARG A 8 11.40 -2.12 -8.41
CA ARG A 8 10.69 -3.09 -7.56
C ARG A 8 10.44 -2.54 -6.16
N LYS A 9 11.45 -1.94 -5.54
CA LYS A 9 11.33 -1.41 -4.18
C LYS A 9 10.45 -0.16 -4.13
N VAL A 10 10.51 0.68 -5.15
CA VAL A 10 9.60 1.83 -5.29
C VAL A 10 8.15 1.35 -5.41
N ALA A 11 7.89 0.40 -6.31
CA ALA A 11 6.57 -0.19 -6.49
C ALA A 11 6.05 -0.88 -5.23
N GLU A 12 6.88 -1.64 -4.52
CA GLU A 12 6.52 -2.26 -3.23
C GLU A 12 6.03 -1.23 -2.21
N ILE A 13 6.70 -0.07 -2.11
CA ILE A 13 6.29 0.99 -1.19
C ILE A 13 4.96 1.63 -1.63
N LEU A 14 4.77 1.88 -2.92
CA LEU A 14 3.53 2.44 -3.46
C LEU A 14 2.34 1.47 -3.29
N PHE A 15 2.53 0.17 -3.53
CA PHE A 15 1.53 -0.85 -3.24
C PHE A 15 1.17 -0.88 -1.76
N LEU A 16 2.19 -0.79 -0.90
CA LEU A 16 1.97 -0.78 0.53
C LEU A 16 1.11 0.43 0.94
N VAL A 17 1.40 1.63 0.45
CA VAL A 17 0.57 2.82 0.68
C VAL A 17 -0.88 2.58 0.26
N ALA A 18 -1.12 1.97 -0.90
CA ALA A 18 -2.47 1.64 -1.35
C ALA A 18 -3.18 0.67 -0.39
N ASP A 19 -2.49 -0.32 0.16
CA ASP A 19 -3.06 -1.23 1.17
C ASP A 19 -3.47 -0.48 2.44
N TYR A 20 -2.62 0.43 2.95
CA TYR A 20 -2.94 1.22 4.14
C TYR A 20 -4.15 2.12 3.91
N LEU A 21 -4.21 2.79 2.76
CA LEU A 21 -5.36 3.62 2.40
C LEU A 21 -6.63 2.79 2.30
N GLU A 22 -6.56 1.58 1.74
CA GLU A 22 -7.70 0.68 1.63
C GLU A 22 -8.17 0.16 3.00
N ILE A 23 -7.24 -0.16 3.91
CA ILE A 23 -7.55 -0.55 5.30
C ILE A 23 -8.21 0.60 6.08
N LEU A 24 -7.75 1.83 5.85
CA LEU A 24 -8.28 3.04 6.49
C LEU A 24 -9.59 3.54 5.86
N ASP A 25 -10.13 2.85 4.86
CA ASP A 25 -11.30 3.29 4.07
C ASP A 25 -11.14 4.68 3.46
N GLU A 26 -9.91 5.04 3.10
CA GLU A 26 -9.59 6.30 2.46
C GLU A 26 -10.12 6.33 1.01
N ASN A 27 -10.09 7.52 0.42
CA ASN A 27 -10.67 7.77 -0.90
C ASN A 27 -10.26 6.69 -1.95
N PRO A 28 -11.23 5.96 -2.55
CA PRO A 28 -10.95 4.90 -3.52
C PRO A 28 -10.19 5.35 -4.77
N PHE A 29 -10.31 6.62 -5.17
CA PHE A 29 -9.52 7.19 -6.28
C PHE A 29 -8.05 7.26 -5.92
N ARG A 30 -7.71 7.60 -4.66
CA ARG A 30 -6.32 7.63 -4.18
C ARG A 30 -5.73 6.23 -4.13
N VAL A 31 -6.48 5.25 -3.60
CA VAL A 31 -6.07 3.84 -3.61
C VAL A 31 -5.72 3.38 -5.02
N ARG A 32 -6.62 3.61 -5.99
CA ARG A 32 -6.39 3.26 -7.41
C ARG A 32 -5.19 3.99 -8.01
N ALA A 33 -4.99 5.26 -7.68
CA ALA A 33 -3.85 6.04 -8.19
C ALA A 33 -2.51 5.43 -7.72
N TYR A 34 -2.39 5.07 -6.45
CA TYR A 34 -1.17 4.42 -5.94
C TYR A 34 -0.94 3.04 -6.56
N ARG A 35 -1.98 2.22 -6.71
CA ARG A 35 -1.86 0.90 -7.39
C ARG A 35 -1.35 1.08 -8.82
N LYS A 36 -2.00 1.97 -9.59
CA LYS A 36 -1.62 2.24 -10.98
C LYS A 36 -0.19 2.75 -11.09
N ALA A 37 0.21 3.68 -10.21
CA ALA A 37 1.58 4.18 -10.18
C ALA A 37 2.58 3.06 -9.86
N ALA A 38 2.26 2.18 -8.91
CA ALA A 38 3.11 1.03 -8.57
C ALA A 38 3.27 0.06 -9.76
N ASP A 39 2.18 -0.26 -10.46
CA ASP A 39 2.21 -1.11 -11.67
C ASP A 39 3.09 -0.50 -12.77
N VAL A 40 2.89 0.80 -13.04
CA VAL A 40 3.66 1.53 -14.06
C VAL A 40 5.14 1.57 -13.72
N VAL A 41 5.49 1.86 -12.46
CA VAL A 41 6.88 1.88 -11.99
C VAL A 41 7.50 0.48 -12.09
N LEU A 42 6.78 -0.56 -11.68
CA LEU A 42 7.28 -1.94 -11.71
C LEU A 42 7.56 -2.42 -13.14
N ALA A 43 6.68 -2.08 -14.08
CA ALA A 43 6.79 -2.46 -15.49
C ALA A 43 7.77 -1.59 -16.28
N HIS A 44 8.23 -0.47 -15.74
CA HIS A 44 9.10 0.44 -16.46
C HIS A 44 10.51 -0.17 -16.66
N PRO A 45 11.04 -0.20 -17.90
CA PRO A 45 12.30 -0.88 -18.22
C PRO A 45 13.54 -0.18 -17.65
N THR A 46 13.49 1.14 -17.51
CA THR A 46 14.58 1.93 -16.93
C THR A 46 14.32 2.21 -15.46
N PRO A 47 15.37 2.38 -14.62
CA PRO A 47 15.18 2.80 -13.25
C PRO A 47 14.43 4.13 -13.16
N VAL A 48 13.29 4.18 -12.47
CA VAL A 48 12.55 5.44 -12.26
C VAL A 48 13.36 6.46 -11.45
N ALA A 49 14.35 5.97 -10.70
CA ALA A 49 15.33 6.78 -9.99
C ALA A 49 16.26 7.58 -10.92
N SER A 50 16.42 7.18 -12.19
CA SER A 50 17.23 7.91 -13.16
C SER A 50 16.42 8.84 -14.06
N LEU A 51 15.09 8.85 -13.93
CA LEU A 51 14.23 9.73 -14.71
C LEU A 51 14.18 11.13 -14.10
N ASP A 52 14.07 12.14 -14.94
CA ASP A 52 13.81 13.50 -14.49
C ASP A 52 12.32 13.71 -14.16
N GLU A 53 11.95 14.91 -13.72
CA GLU A 53 10.55 15.22 -13.40
C GLU A 53 9.61 15.09 -14.60
N LYS A 54 10.08 15.51 -15.78
CA LYS A 54 9.27 15.57 -16.99
C LYS A 54 8.98 14.16 -17.49
N ASP A 55 9.98 13.29 -17.44
CA ASP A 55 9.85 11.88 -17.79
C ASP A 55 8.90 11.16 -16.83
N LEU A 56 9.01 11.40 -15.52
CA LEU A 56 8.08 10.85 -14.54
C LEU A 56 6.63 11.33 -14.78
N LEU A 57 6.45 12.61 -15.08
CA LEU A 57 5.13 13.19 -15.39
C LEU A 57 4.53 12.68 -16.70
N SER A 58 5.35 12.17 -17.62
CA SER A 58 4.89 11.57 -18.87
C SER A 58 4.28 10.18 -18.66
N LEU A 59 4.57 9.53 -17.53
CA LEU A 59 4.10 8.20 -17.22
C LEU A 59 2.59 8.20 -16.92
N PRO A 60 1.83 7.22 -17.45
CA PRO A 60 0.37 7.24 -17.38
C PRO A 60 -0.14 7.09 -15.94
N GLY A 61 -0.84 8.11 -15.46
CA GLY A 61 -1.39 8.12 -14.09
C GLY A 61 -0.44 8.66 -13.03
N ILE A 62 0.72 9.20 -13.43
CA ILE A 62 1.69 9.83 -12.52
C ILE A 62 1.57 11.35 -12.67
N GLY A 63 0.87 11.99 -11.73
CA GLY A 63 0.82 13.45 -11.61
C GLY A 63 1.95 13.99 -10.73
N LYS A 64 2.02 15.32 -10.58
CA LYS A 64 3.07 16.03 -9.82
C LYS A 64 3.28 15.50 -8.40
N ASP A 65 2.19 15.26 -7.67
CA ASP A 65 2.26 14.71 -6.31
C ASP A 65 2.86 13.30 -6.29
N MET A 66 2.48 12.45 -7.24
CA MET A 66 2.97 11.08 -7.34
C MET A 66 4.43 11.03 -7.78
N ALA A 67 4.82 11.87 -8.74
CA ALA A 67 6.20 12.01 -9.18
C ALA A 67 7.12 12.43 -8.02
N GLY A 68 6.69 13.39 -7.19
CA GLY A 68 7.43 13.79 -6.00
C GLY A 68 7.62 12.64 -5.01
N LYS A 69 6.59 11.83 -4.78
CA LYS A 69 6.66 10.65 -3.90
C LYS A 69 7.59 9.57 -4.46
N ILE A 70 7.54 9.32 -5.77
CA ILE A 70 8.45 8.37 -6.43
C ILE A 70 9.89 8.81 -6.28
N ARG A 71 10.18 10.11 -6.45
CA ARG A 71 11.52 10.67 -6.25
C ARG A 71 11.99 10.50 -4.80
N GLU A 72 11.16 10.83 -3.83
CA GLU A 72 11.48 10.64 -2.40
C GLU A 72 11.86 9.18 -2.10
N ILE A 73 11.09 8.22 -2.65
CA ILE A 73 11.38 6.80 -2.47
C ILE A 73 12.66 6.39 -3.19
N ALA A 74 12.88 6.87 -4.41
CA ALA A 74 14.07 6.58 -5.20
C ALA A 74 15.37 7.06 -4.53
N GLU A 75 15.31 8.22 -3.88
CA GLU A 75 16.45 8.86 -3.22
C GLU A 75 16.71 8.33 -1.81
N THR A 76 15.65 8.02 -1.05
CA THR A 76 15.76 7.72 0.39
C THR A 76 15.43 6.27 0.75
N GLY A 77 14.83 5.51 -0.16
CA GLY A 77 14.28 4.18 0.11
C GLY A 77 13.07 4.17 1.03
N ARG A 78 12.52 5.34 1.36
CA ARG A 78 11.40 5.53 2.29
C ARG A 78 10.40 6.54 1.73
N LEU A 79 9.21 6.53 2.30
CA LEU A 79 8.18 7.52 2.00
C LEU A 79 7.60 8.05 3.30
N SER A 80 7.72 9.33 3.56
CA SER A 80 7.22 9.97 4.78
C SER A 80 5.71 9.74 4.95
N HIS A 81 4.96 9.81 3.86
CA HIS A 81 3.52 9.52 3.87
C HIS A 81 3.20 8.08 4.31
N LEU A 82 4.01 7.09 3.92
CA LEU A 82 3.82 5.72 4.38
C LEU A 82 4.07 5.61 5.90
N GLU A 83 5.06 6.33 6.42
CA GLU A 83 5.35 6.34 7.86
C GLU A 83 4.22 7.01 8.67
N GLU A 84 3.53 7.99 8.11
CA GLU A 84 2.32 8.56 8.72
C GLU A 84 1.15 7.56 8.74
N LEU A 85 0.93 6.85 7.62
CA LEU A 85 -0.13 5.85 7.53
C LEU A 85 0.12 4.67 8.50
N LYS A 86 1.37 4.26 8.67
CA LYS A 86 1.79 3.25 9.65
C LYS A 86 1.39 3.59 11.08
N LYS A 87 1.35 4.86 11.45
CA LYS A 87 0.94 5.30 12.79
C LYS A 87 -0.57 5.22 13.02
N LYS A 88 -1.36 5.19 11.94
CA LYS A 88 -2.83 5.14 11.98
C LYS A 88 -3.39 3.73 11.99
N VAL A 89 -2.63 2.75 11.49
CA VAL A 89 -3.07 1.36 11.34
C VAL A 89 -2.38 0.49 12.39
N PRO A 90 -3.12 -0.21 13.27
CA PRO A 90 -2.55 -1.16 14.23
C PRO A 90 -1.65 -2.19 13.56
N ALA A 91 -0.52 -2.51 14.20
CA ALA A 91 0.48 -3.44 13.65
C ALA A 91 -0.11 -4.83 13.33
N GLY A 92 -1.09 -5.31 14.11
CA GLY A 92 -1.70 -6.62 13.89
C GLY A 92 -2.49 -6.71 12.57
N LEU A 93 -2.98 -5.60 12.01
CA LEU A 93 -3.63 -5.60 10.69
C LEU A 93 -2.63 -5.89 9.56
N LEU A 94 -1.35 -5.52 9.72
CA LEU A 94 -0.30 -5.87 8.76
C LEU A 94 0.06 -7.34 8.81
N GLU A 95 0.02 -7.93 10.00
CA GLU A 95 0.27 -9.36 10.16
C GLU A 95 -0.86 -10.18 9.56
N MET A 96 -2.11 -9.72 9.70
CA MET A 96 -3.25 -10.32 9.03
C MET A 96 -3.14 -10.29 7.50
N LYS A 97 -2.56 -9.24 6.91
CA LYS A 97 -2.29 -9.18 5.46
C LYS A 97 -1.29 -10.28 5.02
N LYS A 98 -0.41 -10.76 5.90
CA LYS A 98 0.53 -11.85 5.56
C LYS A 98 -0.19 -13.21 5.47
N ILE A 99 -1.43 -13.32 5.95
CA ILE A 99 -2.21 -14.56 5.91
C ILE A 99 -2.69 -14.76 4.45
N PRO A 100 -2.35 -15.90 3.82
CA PRO A 100 -2.81 -16.21 2.47
C PRO A 100 -4.34 -16.13 2.37
N GLY A 101 -4.84 -15.41 1.36
CA GLY A 101 -6.28 -15.21 1.16
C GLY A 101 -6.91 -14.03 1.92
N LEU A 102 -6.14 -13.33 2.77
CA LEU A 102 -6.54 -12.07 3.41
C LEU A 102 -5.93 -10.87 2.66
N GLY A 103 -6.64 -10.41 1.63
CA GLY A 103 -6.35 -9.14 0.97
C GLY A 103 -6.72 -7.93 1.84
N PRO A 104 -6.22 -6.72 1.51
CA PRO A 104 -6.48 -5.48 2.25
C PRO A 104 -7.97 -5.21 2.48
N LYS A 105 -8.82 -5.54 1.50
CA LYS A 105 -10.29 -5.42 1.62
C LYS A 105 -10.87 -6.27 2.75
N LYS A 106 -10.43 -7.53 2.87
CA LYS A 106 -10.90 -8.43 3.94
C LYS A 106 -10.37 -7.98 5.29
N VAL A 107 -9.11 -7.53 5.36
CA VAL A 107 -8.54 -6.95 6.57
C VAL A 107 -9.33 -5.71 7.01
N ALA A 108 -9.66 -4.81 6.07
CA ALA A 108 -10.51 -3.64 6.32
C ALA A 108 -11.90 -4.05 6.83
N LEU A 109 -12.51 -5.07 6.23
CA LEU A 109 -13.82 -5.59 6.61
C LEU A 109 -13.80 -6.14 8.04
N PHE A 110 -12.83 -6.98 8.39
CA PHE A 110 -12.70 -7.53 9.74
C PHE A 110 -12.43 -6.44 10.78
N TYR A 111 -11.57 -5.46 10.45
CA TYR A 111 -11.30 -4.34 11.33
C TYR A 111 -12.56 -3.52 11.61
N ARG A 112 -13.30 -3.12 10.58
CA ARG A 112 -14.48 -2.25 10.72
C ARG A 112 -15.68 -2.95 11.34
N HIS A 113 -15.98 -4.18 10.92
CA HIS A 113 -17.20 -4.87 11.35
C HIS A 113 -17.03 -5.68 12.63
N LEU A 114 -15.82 -6.18 12.90
CA LEU A 114 -15.54 -7.06 14.03
C LEU A 114 -14.58 -6.45 15.06
N GLY A 115 -14.02 -5.26 14.80
CA GLY A 115 -13.02 -4.65 15.69
C GLY A 115 -11.72 -5.46 15.78
N VAL A 116 -11.47 -6.31 14.78
CA VAL A 116 -10.32 -7.21 14.75
C VAL A 116 -9.10 -6.43 14.28
N ASP A 117 -8.14 -6.23 15.17
CA ASP A 117 -6.89 -5.50 14.93
C ASP A 117 -5.63 -6.38 15.08
N SER A 118 -5.80 -7.69 15.35
CA SER A 118 -4.72 -8.66 15.54
C SER A 118 -5.09 -10.06 15.01
N VAL A 119 -4.07 -10.89 14.82
CA VAL A 119 -4.23 -12.28 14.35
C VAL A 119 -5.00 -13.12 15.38
N GLU A 120 -4.78 -12.88 16.67
CA GLU A 120 -5.50 -13.55 17.76
C GLU A 120 -6.98 -13.20 17.72
N LYS A 121 -7.32 -11.90 17.63
CA LYS A 121 -8.72 -11.48 17.54
C LYS A 121 -9.39 -12.02 16.27
N LEU A 122 -8.65 -12.12 15.16
CA LEU A 122 -9.15 -12.73 13.94
C LEU A 122 -9.49 -14.21 14.15
N ARG A 123 -8.57 -14.95 14.77
CA ARG A 123 -8.79 -16.37 15.09
C ARG A 123 -10.01 -16.55 15.97
N ASP A 124 -10.13 -15.75 17.03
CA ASP A 124 -11.24 -15.85 17.97
C ASP A 124 -12.57 -15.50 17.28
N ALA A 125 -12.60 -14.46 16.45
CA ALA A 125 -13.79 -14.10 15.65
C ALA A 125 -14.18 -15.19 14.62
N LEU A 126 -13.21 -15.93 14.07
CA LEU A 126 -13.45 -17.07 13.19
C LEU A 126 -14.03 -18.27 13.96
N VAL A 127 -13.48 -18.57 15.14
CA VAL A 127 -13.95 -19.67 16.01
C VAL A 127 -15.37 -19.40 16.51
N GLU A 128 -15.68 -18.15 16.85
CA GLU A 128 -17.01 -17.73 17.30
C GLU A 128 -18.03 -17.62 16.14
N GLY A 129 -17.63 -17.92 14.90
CA GLY A 129 -18.50 -17.85 13.72
C GLY A 129 -18.88 -16.44 13.29
N LYS A 130 -18.32 -15.39 13.91
CA LYS A 130 -18.64 -13.98 13.62
C LYS A 130 -18.25 -13.55 12.20
N ALA A 131 -17.28 -14.23 11.59
CA ALA A 131 -16.87 -13.97 10.21
C ALA A 131 -17.80 -14.56 9.14
N ALA A 132 -18.67 -15.53 9.50
CA ALA A 132 -19.54 -16.22 8.54
C ALA A 132 -20.65 -15.33 7.94
N GLY A 133 -20.98 -14.22 8.61
CA GLY A 133 -21.99 -13.24 8.16
C GLY A 133 -21.44 -12.07 7.35
N LEU A 134 -20.13 -12.03 7.08
CA LEU A 134 -19.52 -10.92 6.36
C LEU A 134 -19.57 -11.13 4.84
N PRO A 135 -19.86 -10.08 4.05
CA PRO A 135 -19.88 -10.18 2.59
C PRO A 135 -18.48 -10.56 2.05
N GLY A 136 -18.45 -11.57 1.16
CA GLY A 136 -17.25 -12.16 0.59
C GLY A 136 -16.60 -11.36 -0.54
#